data_AF-A0A199V2P9-F1
#
_entry.id   AF-A0A199V2P9-F1
#
_cell.length_a   1.000
_cell.length_b   1.000
_cell.length_c   1.000
_cell.angle_alpha   90.00
_cell.angle_beta   90.00
_cell.angle_gamma   90.00
#
_symmetry.space_group_name_H-M   'P 1'
#
loop_
_entity.id
_entity.type
_entity.pdbx_description
1 polymer ?
#
loop_
_entity_poly.entity_id
_entity_poly.type
_entity_poly.pdbx_seq_one_letter_code
_entity_poly.pdbx_strand_id
1 'polypeptide(L)'
;KKHITLVLDLDETLVHSTLEHCDDADFTFPVFFDMKEHTVYVKQRPYLKVFLERVAEMFEIVVFTASQSIYAEKLLDILDPERKLISQRIYRESCIFSDGSYTKDLTILGVELAKVAIIDNSPQVFRRSSE
;
A
#
# COMPACT_ATOMS: atom_id res chain seq x y z
N LYS A 1 25.78 2.42 -4.54
CA LYS A 1 24.72 1.90 -5.44
C LYS A 1 23.74 3.04 -5.70
N LYS A 2 23.27 3.25 -6.94
CA LYS A 2 22.10 4.13 -7.17
C LYS A 2 20.88 3.35 -6.69
N HIS A 3 20.19 3.85 -5.67
CA HIS A 3 19.03 3.21 -5.06
C HIS A 3 17.80 3.50 -5.91
N ILE A 4 17.02 2.47 -6.26
CA ILE A 4 15.73 2.62 -6.96
C ILE A 4 14.64 2.41 -5.91
N THR A 5 13.64 3.29 -5.91
CA THR A 5 12.48 3.21 -5.02
C THR A 5 11.35 2.50 -5.75
N LEU A 6 10.85 1.42 -5.16
CA LEU A 6 9.66 0.70 -5.63
C LEU A 6 8.48 1.10 -4.75
N VAL A 7 7.56 1.85 -5.35
CA VAL A 7 6.30 2.24 -4.73
C VAL A 7 5.26 1.16 -5.00
N LEU A 8 4.70 0.59 -3.94
CA LEU A 8 3.68 -0.44 -4.01
C LEU A 8 2.36 0.10 -3.48
N ASP A 9 1.30 -0.09 -4.26
CA ASP A 9 -0.05 0.00 -3.74
C ASP A 9 -0.41 -1.23 -2.88
N LEU A 10 -1.49 -1.12 -2.09
CA LEU A 10 -1.87 -2.13 -1.10
C LEU A 10 -3.10 -2.94 -1.54
N ASP A 11 -4.26 -2.29 -1.63
CA ASP A 11 -5.55 -2.94 -1.90
C ASP A 11 -5.69 -3.26 -3.39
N GLU A 12 -6.16 -4.46 -3.73
CA GLU A 12 -6.17 -5.03 -5.10
C GLU A 12 -4.79 -5.17 -5.75
N THR A 13 -3.71 -4.86 -5.03
CA THR A 13 -2.32 -4.97 -5.51
C THR A 13 -1.54 -6.02 -4.74
N LEU A 14 -1.45 -5.89 -3.42
CA LEU A 14 -0.80 -6.84 -2.52
C LEU A 14 -1.82 -7.69 -1.76
N VAL A 15 -2.97 -7.11 -1.42
CA VAL A 15 -4.04 -7.80 -0.70
C VAL A 15 -5.40 -7.45 -1.28
N HIS A 16 -6.42 -8.24 -0.93
CA HIS A 16 -7.81 -7.86 -1.07
C HIS A 16 -8.43 -7.81 0.34
N SER A 17 -9.23 -6.79 0.63
CA SER A 17 -9.86 -6.62 1.94
C SER A 17 -11.35 -6.30 1.82
N THR A 18 -12.14 -6.77 2.78
CA THR A 18 -13.57 -6.49 2.85
C THR A 18 -14.05 -6.37 4.30
N LEU A 19 -15.13 -5.60 4.49
CA LEU A 19 -15.88 -5.51 5.75
C LEU A 19 -17.04 -6.52 5.80
N GLU A 20 -17.38 -7.11 4.65
CA GLU A 20 -18.34 -8.20 4.58
C GLU A 20 -17.71 -9.49 5.10
N HIS A 21 -18.53 -10.36 5.67
CA HIS A 21 -18.06 -11.64 6.17
C HIS A 21 -17.47 -12.49 5.03
N CYS A 22 -16.26 -13.01 5.24
CA CYS A 22 -15.53 -13.80 4.25
C CYS A 22 -14.91 -15.01 4.95
N ASP A 23 -15.48 -16.20 4.68
CA ASP A 23 -15.08 -17.46 5.32
C ASP A 23 -13.66 -17.90 4.95
N ASP A 24 -13.20 -17.51 3.76
CA ASP A 24 -11.92 -17.94 3.23
C ASP A 24 -10.78 -16.97 3.52
N ALA A 25 -10.98 -15.89 4.28
CA ALA A 25 -9.96 -14.91 4.63
C ALA A 25 -8.70 -15.56 5.24
N ASP A 26 -7.52 -15.07 4.88
CA ASP A 26 -6.25 -15.57 5.43
C ASP A 26 -6.04 -15.09 6.87
N PHE A 27 -6.52 -13.89 7.18
CA PHE A 27 -6.56 -13.35 8.53
C PHE A 27 -7.60 -12.23 8.66
N THR A 28 -7.90 -11.86 9.89
CA THR A 28 -8.82 -10.77 10.23
C THR A 28 -8.23 -9.87 11.30
N PHE A 29 -8.61 -8.59 11.30
CA PHE A 29 -8.31 -7.69 12.41
C PHE A 29 -9.39 -6.62 12.61
N PRO A 30 -9.56 -6.10 13.83
CA PRO A 30 -10.52 -5.05 14.10
C PRO A 30 -9.97 -3.66 13.70
N VAL A 31 -10.85 -2.84 13.14
CA VAL A 31 -10.66 -1.40 12.92
C VAL A 31 -11.82 -0.64 13.56
N PHE A 32 -11.53 0.51 14.15
CA PHE A 32 -12.57 1.35 14.76
C PHE A 32 -12.82 2.58 13.90
N PHE A 33 -13.99 2.69 13.29
CA PHE A 33 -14.42 3.87 12.53
C PHE A 33 -15.93 4.04 12.65
N ASP A 34 -16.46 5.23 12.36
CA ASP A 34 -17.89 5.54 12.54
C ASP A 34 -18.45 5.18 13.94
N MET A 35 -17.62 5.36 14.98
CA MET A 35 -17.93 5.06 16.38
C MET A 35 -18.22 3.57 16.66
N LYS A 36 -17.82 2.66 15.76
CA LYS A 36 -18.02 1.22 15.92
C LYS A 36 -16.75 0.45 15.54
N GLU A 37 -16.60 -0.73 16.15
CA GLU A 37 -15.60 -1.69 15.71
C GLU A 37 -16.12 -2.53 14.54
N HIS A 38 -15.30 -2.64 13.50
CA HIS A 38 -15.55 -3.44 12.31
C HIS A 38 -14.43 -4.47 12.15
N THR A 39 -14.80 -5.71 11.80
CA THR A 39 -13.82 -6.74 11.45
C THR A 39 -13.47 -6.60 9.97
N VAL A 40 -12.18 -6.47 9.67
CA VAL A 40 -11.67 -6.53 8.31
C VAL A 40 -11.22 -7.94 8.01
N TYR A 41 -11.68 -8.47 6.88
CA TYR A 41 -11.29 -9.77 6.34
C TYR A 41 -10.29 -9.56 5.23
N VAL A 42 -9.13 -10.22 5.30
CA VAL A 42 -8.03 -9.98 4.35
C VAL A 42 -7.59 -11.28 3.68
N LYS A 43 -7.45 -11.18 2.36
CA LYS A 43 -6.80 -12.16 1.49
C LYS A 43 -5.47 -11.60 1.02
N GLN A 44 -4.41 -12.37 1.20
CA GLN A 44 -3.10 -12.04 0.66
C GLN A 44 -3.01 -12.48 -0.79
N ARG A 45 -2.38 -11.66 -1.63
CA ARG A 45 -2.02 -12.11 -2.97
C ARG A 45 -1.05 -13.30 -2.86
N PRO A 46 -1.24 -14.38 -3.64
CA PRO A 46 -0.33 -15.51 -3.62
C PRO A 46 1.13 -15.06 -3.76
N TYR A 47 2.00 -15.63 -2.92
CA TYR A 47 3.44 -15.33 -2.86
C TYR A 47 3.81 -13.92 -2.35
N LEU A 48 2.91 -13.17 -1.70
CA LEU A 48 3.18 -11.83 -1.17
C LEU A 48 4.47 -11.73 -0.35
N LYS A 49 4.68 -12.63 0.61
CA LYS A 49 5.87 -12.59 1.48
C LYS A 49 7.16 -12.76 0.67
N VAL A 50 7.20 -13.76 -0.20
CA VAL A 50 8.35 -14.05 -1.07
C VAL A 50 8.62 -12.87 -2.01
N PHE A 51 7.57 -12.24 -2.52
CA PHE A 51 7.68 -11.04 -3.34
C PHE A 51 8.31 -9.88 -2.57
N LEU A 52 7.80 -9.54 -1.39
CA LEU A 52 8.33 -8.45 -0.56
C LEU A 52 9.78 -8.69 -0.14
N GLU A 53 10.13 -9.91 0.28
CA GLU A 53 11.50 -10.28 0.62
C GLU A 53 12.43 -10.10 -0.58
N ARG A 54 12.02 -10.57 -1.76
CA ARG A 54 12.86 -10.50 -2.96
C ARG A 54 13.06 -9.08 -3.48
N VAL A 55 12.01 -8.25 -3.46
CA VAL A 55 12.13 -6.86 -3.93
C VAL A 55 12.85 -5.98 -2.91
N ALA A 56 12.80 -6.28 -1.62
CA ALA A 56 13.57 -5.58 -0.59
C ALA A 56 15.09 -5.74 -0.75
N GLU A 57 15.55 -6.84 -1.37
CA GLU A 57 16.97 -7.02 -1.73
C GLU A 57 17.41 -6.11 -2.89
N MET A 58 16.46 -5.61 -3.67
CA MET A 58 16.69 -4.91 -4.94
C MET A 58 16.35 -3.42 -4.88
N PHE A 59 15.38 -3.03 -4.06
CA PHE A 59 14.74 -1.71 -4.05
C PHE A 59 14.50 -1.19 -2.62
N GLU A 60 14.39 0.13 -2.49
CA GLU A 60 13.69 0.73 -1.35
C GLU A 60 12.19 0.50 -1.52
N ILE A 61 11.53 -0.17 -0.58
CA ILE A 61 10.10 -0.38 -0.67
C ILE A 61 9.38 0.77 0.02
N VAL A 62 8.52 1.45 -0.72
CA VAL A 62 7.56 2.40 -0.17
C VAL A 62 6.16 1.87 -0.42
N VAL A 63 5.35 1.68 0.62
CA VAL A 63 3.92 1.47 0.42
C VAL A 63 3.24 2.83 0.34
N PHE A 64 2.59 3.12 -0.77
CA PHE A 64 1.74 4.31 -0.91
C PHE A 64 0.35 3.83 -1.29
N THR A 65 -0.60 3.87 -0.34
CA THR A 65 -1.98 3.41 -0.53
C THR A 65 -2.97 4.57 -0.51
N ALA A 66 -4.06 4.42 -1.28
CA ALA A 66 -5.22 5.30 -1.19
C ALA A 66 -6.17 4.91 -0.05
N SER A 67 -5.77 4.03 0.87
CA SER A 67 -6.54 3.65 2.07
C SER A 67 -6.14 4.47 3.30
N GLN A 68 -7.08 4.64 4.24
CA GLN A 68 -6.85 5.41 5.46
C GLN A 68 -5.82 4.70 6.36
N SER A 69 -5.02 5.51 7.06
CA SER A 69 -3.98 5.04 7.99
C SER A 69 -4.51 4.04 9.02
N ILE A 70 -5.70 4.26 9.59
CA ILE A 70 -6.29 3.41 10.63
C ILE A 70 -6.45 1.93 10.24
N TYR A 71 -6.64 1.67 8.95
CA TYR A 71 -6.70 0.32 8.38
C TYR A 71 -5.31 -0.12 7.90
N ALA A 72 -4.66 0.70 7.08
CA ALA A 72 -3.44 0.33 6.38
C ALA A 72 -2.26 0.12 7.33
N GLU A 73 -2.17 0.89 8.42
CA GLU A 73 -1.11 0.73 9.43
C GLU A 73 -1.20 -0.64 10.10
N LYS A 74 -2.40 -1.04 10.55
CA LYS A 74 -2.64 -2.35 11.17
C LYS A 74 -2.35 -3.49 10.22
N LEU A 75 -2.79 -3.38 8.97
CA LEU A 75 -2.51 -4.38 7.94
C LEU A 75 -1.01 -4.52 7.70
N LEU A 76 -0.28 -3.41 7.54
CA LEU A 76 1.16 -3.45 7.29
C LEU A 76 1.97 -3.91 8.51
N ASP A 77 1.48 -3.70 9.73
CA ASP A 77 2.07 -4.29 10.94
C ASP A 77 1.89 -5.82 10.99
N ILE A 78 0.86 -6.38 10.34
CA ILE A 78 0.69 -7.83 10.19
C ILE A 78 1.61 -8.37 9.08
N LEU A 79 1.74 -7.64 7.96
CA LEU A 79 2.53 -8.08 6.79
C LEU A 79 4.05 -7.93 6.98
N ASP A 80 4.50 -6.89 7.70
CA ASP A 80 5.91 -6.63 8.03
C ASP A 80 6.07 -6.30 9.53
N PRO A 81 5.90 -7.29 10.42
CA PRO A 81 5.86 -7.07 11.87
C PRO A 81 7.19 -6.60 12.45
N GLU A 82 8.30 -6.97 11.81
CA GLU A 82 9.64 -6.54 12.22
C GLU A 82 10.06 -5.19 11.62
N ARG A 83 9.24 -4.62 10.73
CA ARG A 83 9.52 -3.37 9.99
C ARG A 83 10.86 -3.38 9.29
N LYS A 84 11.17 -4.50 8.62
CA LYS A 84 12.46 -4.72 7.93
C LYS A 84 12.36 -4.62 6.42
N LEU A 85 11.17 -4.83 5.85
CA LEU A 85 10.97 -4.88 4.41
C LEU A 85 10.54 -3.52 3.86
N ILE A 86 9.61 -2.85 4.54
CA ILE A 86 8.99 -1.62 4.06
C ILE A 86 9.66 -0.41 4.69
N SER A 87 10.34 0.40 3.87
CA SER A 87 11.11 1.56 4.33
C SER A 87 10.24 2.76 4.70
N GLN A 88 9.15 2.98 3.96
CA GLN A 88 8.21 4.08 4.21
C GLN A 88 6.76 3.65 3.92
N ARG A 89 5.82 4.19 4.68
CA ARG A 89 4.38 3.97 4.53
C ARG A 89 3.68 5.32 4.35
N ILE A 90 2.90 5.46 3.29
CA ILE A 90 2.16 6.67 2.93
C ILE A 90 0.72 6.27 2.67
N TYR A 91 -0.20 7.03 3.25
CA TYR A 91 -1.63 6.69 3.30
C TYR A 91 -2.47 7.73 2.56
N ARG A 92 -3.80 7.51 2.52
CA ARG A 92 -4.78 8.39 1.88
C ARG A 92 -4.64 9.85 2.31
N GLU A 93 -4.26 10.09 3.55
CA GLU A 93 -4.09 11.41 4.14
C GLU A 93 -3.03 12.26 3.43
N SER A 94 -2.11 11.63 2.68
CA SER A 94 -1.12 12.29 1.82
C SER A 94 -1.50 12.30 0.33
N CYS A 95 -2.64 11.70 -0.05
CA CYS A 95 -3.14 11.76 -1.41
C CYS A 95 -3.80 13.12 -1.70
N ILE A 96 -3.70 13.57 -2.94
CA ILE A 96 -4.45 14.72 -3.43
C ILE A 96 -5.83 14.23 -3.87
N PHE A 97 -6.90 14.76 -3.27
CA PHE A 97 -8.26 14.47 -3.68
C PHE A 97 -8.75 15.51 -4.69
N SER A 98 -9.00 15.08 -5.93
CA SER A 98 -9.51 15.93 -7.02
C SER A 98 -10.40 15.11 -7.95
N ASP A 99 -11.47 15.73 -8.45
CA ASP A 99 -12.41 15.12 -9.41
C ASP A 99 -12.94 13.74 -8.97
N GLY A 100 -13.22 13.59 -7.67
CA GLY A 100 -13.74 12.35 -7.09
C GLY A 100 -12.71 11.22 -6.97
N SER A 101 -11.41 11.52 -7.14
CA SER A 101 -10.34 10.53 -7.14
C SER A 101 -9.18 10.93 -6.23
N TYR A 102 -8.49 9.92 -5.69
CA TYR A 102 -7.24 10.10 -4.94
C TYR A 102 -6.05 9.90 -5.88
N THR A 103 -5.21 10.91 -5.98
CA THR A 103 -3.96 10.87 -6.73
C THR A 103 -2.77 10.77 -5.78
N LYS A 104 -1.84 9.86 -6.09
CA LYS A 104 -0.58 9.68 -5.37
C LYS A 104 0.48 10.60 -5.96
N ASP A 105 0.82 11.67 -5.26
CA ASP A 105 1.90 12.57 -5.67
C ASP A 105 3.25 11.97 -5.26
N LEU A 106 4.01 11.46 -6.21
CA LEU A 106 5.30 10.81 -5.96
C LEU A 106 6.41 11.82 -5.60
N THR A 107 6.20 13.12 -5.82
CA THR A 107 7.21 14.14 -5.49
C THR A 107 7.45 14.24 -3.99
N ILE A 108 6.47 13.83 -3.16
CA ILE A 108 6.58 13.81 -1.70
C ILE A 108 7.64 12.83 -1.18
N LEU A 109 8.10 11.89 -2.02
CA LEU A 109 9.16 10.95 -1.67
C LEU A 109 10.52 11.62 -1.54
N GLY A 110 10.69 12.83 -2.10
CA GLY A 110 11.96 13.57 -2.03
C GLY A 110 13.11 12.91 -2.80
N VAL A 111 12.81 11.99 -3.72
CA VAL A 111 13.79 11.30 -4.58
C VAL A 111 13.56 11.67 -6.05
N GLU A 112 14.59 11.49 -6.88
CA GLU A 112 14.47 11.67 -8.33
C GLU A 112 13.45 10.68 -8.92
N LEU A 113 12.38 11.18 -9.55
CA LEU A 113 11.33 10.33 -10.14
C LEU A 113 11.85 9.35 -11.20
N ALA A 114 12.95 9.68 -11.88
CA ALA A 114 13.62 8.76 -12.81
C ALA A 114 14.17 7.48 -12.14
N LYS A 115 14.19 7.43 -10.80
CA LYS A 115 14.57 6.28 -9.97
C LYS A 115 13.38 5.69 -9.21
N VAL A 116 12.15 6.08 -9.55
CA VAL A 116 10.93 5.58 -8.92
C VAL A 116 10.20 4.70 -9.91
N ALA A 117 9.87 3.48 -9.49
CA ALA A 117 8.91 2.62 -10.17
C ALA A 117 7.67 2.46 -9.28
N ILE A 118 6.48 2.45 -9.87
CA ILE A 118 5.23 2.24 -9.14
C ILE A 118 4.47 1.03 -9.68
N ILE A 119 3.93 0.22 -8.77
CA ILE A 119 3.01 -0.88 -9.06
C ILE A 119 1.68 -0.57 -8.37
N ASP A 120 0.65 -0.37 -9.17
CA ASP A 120 -0.68 0.07 -8.74
C ASP A 120 -1.73 -0.52 -9.68
N ASN A 121 -2.88 -0.92 -9.15
CA ASN A 121 -3.98 -1.46 -9.95
C ASN A 121 -4.85 -0.35 -10.59
N SER A 122 -4.75 0.89 -10.13
CA SER A 122 -5.55 2.02 -10.59
C SER A 122 -4.90 2.74 -11.77
N PRO A 123 -5.55 2.80 -12.95
CA PRO A 123 -5.03 3.52 -14.12
C PRO A 123 -4.78 5.01 -13.85
N GLN A 124 -5.50 5.59 -12.89
CA GLN A 124 -5.44 7.02 -12.61
C GLN A 124 -4.09 7.45 -12.06
N VAL A 125 -3.40 6.55 -11.36
CA VAL A 125 -2.10 6.81 -10.73
C VAL A 125 -0.98 7.00 -11.77
N PHE A 126 -1.13 6.45 -12.97
CA PHE A 126 -0.14 6.57 -14.04
C PHE A 126 -0.31 7.82 -14.92
N ARG A 127 -1.40 8.57 -14.77
CA ARG A 127 -1.70 9.71 -15.67
C ARG A 127 -0.77 10.92 -15.49
N ARG A 128 -0.10 11.08 -14.35
CA ARG A 128 0.79 12.23 -14.06
C ARG A 128 2.28 11.95 -14.21
N SER A 129 2.67 10.76 -14.66
CA SER A 129 4.09 10.38 -14.76
C SER A 129 4.76 10.78 -16.09
N SER A 130 4.08 11.57 -16.93
CA SER A 130 4.44 11.78 -18.35
C SER A 130 4.64 13.23 -18.78
N GLU A 131 4.79 14.18 -17.86
CA GLU A 131 5.14 15.58 -18.20
C GLU A 131 6.62 15.88 -18.01
#